data_AF-A0A6A3NP65-F1
#
_entry.id   AF-A0A6A3NP65-F1
#
_cell.length_a   1.000
_cell.length_b   1.000
_cell.length_c   1.000
_cell.angle_alpha   90.00
_cell.angle_beta   90.00
_cell.angle_gamma   90.00
#
_symmetry.space_group_name_H-M   'P 1'
#
loop_
_entity.id
_entity.type
_entity.pdbx_description
1 polymer ?
#
loop_
_entity_poly.entity_id
_entity_poly.type
_entity_poly.pdbx_seq_one_letter_code
_entity_poly.pdbx_strand_id
1 'polypeptide(L)'
;MGQRRGKYSDDELEAAVQAVLARARMTTVRDDTEIPYNTLKKYVLDARKCVKRDKRCPGPKTLLSKEAEENLRDWVLGRQHAGHPVVRHELLEKAQQIAHLVSGLTVGEGWLRRFIERHPSLTLRAS
;
A
#
# COMPACT_ATOMS: atom_id res chain seq x y z
N MET A 1 14.27 24.90 -4.84
CA MET A 1 14.17 24.58 -6.28
C MET A 1 13.63 23.17 -6.45
N GLY A 2 12.31 22.99 -6.41
CA GLY A 2 11.68 21.67 -6.56
C GLY A 2 11.64 21.27 -8.03
N GLN A 3 12.35 20.21 -8.41
CA GLN A 3 12.27 19.68 -9.77
C GLN A 3 10.85 19.20 -10.06
N ARG A 4 10.31 19.65 -11.19
CA ARG A 4 8.97 19.39 -11.72
C ARG A 4 8.69 17.88 -11.73
N ARG A 5 7.73 17.42 -10.93
CA ARG A 5 7.22 16.05 -10.98
C ARG A 5 6.20 15.93 -12.13
N GLY A 6 6.57 15.15 -13.16
CA GLY A 6 5.66 14.50 -14.12
C GLY A 6 5.52 15.17 -15.49
N LYS A 7 6.32 14.74 -16.48
CA LYS A 7 6.05 15.00 -17.92
C LYS A 7 5.39 13.81 -18.65
N TYR A 8 5.39 12.62 -18.05
CA TYR A 8 4.89 11.40 -18.66
C TYR A 8 3.89 10.72 -17.73
N SER A 9 2.79 10.27 -18.30
CA SER A 9 1.77 9.49 -17.62
C SER A 9 2.23 8.05 -17.42
N ASP A 10 1.59 7.35 -16.50
CA ASP A 10 1.85 5.93 -16.23
C ASP A 10 1.53 5.04 -17.44
N ASP A 11 0.47 5.39 -18.18
CA ASP A 11 0.06 4.71 -19.41
C ASP A 11 1.13 4.85 -20.52
N GLU A 12 1.65 6.06 -20.71
CA GLU A 12 2.74 6.35 -21.67
C GLU A 12 4.03 5.59 -21.32
N LEU A 13 4.31 5.44 -20.01
CA LEU A 13 5.46 4.68 -19.53
C LEU A 13 5.30 3.17 -19.79
N GLU A 14 4.11 2.61 -19.59
CA GLU A 14 3.84 1.21 -19.86
C GLU A 14 3.95 0.90 -21.36
N ALA A 15 3.35 1.75 -22.21
CA ALA A 15 3.47 1.65 -23.66
C ALA A 15 4.93 1.72 -24.14
N ALA A 16 5.72 2.64 -23.58
CA ALA A 16 7.14 2.78 -23.88
C ALA A 16 7.96 1.52 -23.48
N VAL A 17 7.65 0.92 -22.34
CA VAL A 17 8.30 -0.32 -21.88
C VAL A 17 7.93 -1.49 -22.77
N GLN A 18 6.67 -1.61 -23.18
CA GLN A 18 6.21 -2.63 -24.13
C GLN A 18 6.91 -2.48 -25.49
N ALA A 19 7.08 -1.26 -26.01
CA ALA A 19 7.81 -1.02 -27.25
C ALA A 19 9.26 -1.52 -27.18
N VAL A 20 9.96 -1.28 -26.06
CA VAL A 20 11.33 -1.78 -25.85
C VAL A 20 11.37 -3.30 -25.71
N LEU A 21 10.36 -3.92 -25.07
CA LEU A 21 10.23 -5.37 -25.01
C LEU A 21 9.97 -5.98 -26.40
N ALA A 22 9.23 -5.28 -27.26
CA ALA A 22 9.02 -5.59 -28.67
C ALA A 22 10.23 -5.31 -29.58
N ARG A 23 11.43 -5.17 -28.98
CA ARG A 23 12.74 -4.91 -29.62
C ARG A 23 12.98 -3.49 -30.14
N ALA A 24 12.19 -2.49 -29.76
CA ALA A 24 12.54 -1.10 -30.06
C ALA A 24 13.82 -0.67 -29.31
N ARG A 25 14.60 0.23 -29.93
CA ARG A 25 15.79 0.80 -29.28
C ARG A 25 15.36 1.81 -28.22
N MET A 26 15.87 1.65 -26.99
CA MET A 26 15.59 2.56 -25.86
C MET A 26 15.92 4.04 -26.16
N THR A 27 16.90 4.30 -27.03
CA THR A 27 17.27 5.66 -27.45
C THR A 27 16.19 6.32 -28.30
N THR A 28 15.55 5.54 -29.17
CA THR A 28 14.44 5.99 -30.02
C THR A 28 13.20 6.23 -29.17
N VAL A 29 12.88 5.31 -28.26
CA VAL A 29 11.73 5.45 -27.36
C VAL A 29 11.87 6.66 -26.44
N ARG A 30 13.09 6.98 -25.96
CA ARG A 30 13.34 8.21 -25.19
C ARG A 30 13.04 9.48 -25.98
N ASP A 31 13.44 9.50 -27.25
CA ASP A 31 13.27 10.67 -28.12
C ASP A 31 11.78 10.93 -28.39
N ASP A 32 11.01 9.85 -28.58
CA ASP A 32 9.59 9.87 -28.88
C ASP A 32 8.70 10.20 -27.66
N THR A 33 9.07 9.73 -26.47
CA THR A 33 8.23 9.81 -25.26
C THR A 33 8.67 10.84 -24.23
N GLU A 34 9.80 11.55 -24.47
CA GLU A 34 10.49 12.39 -23.49
C GLU A 34 10.82 11.68 -22.14
N ILE A 35 10.69 10.34 -22.05
CA ILE A 35 10.95 9.57 -20.83
C ILE A 35 12.47 9.38 -20.67
N PRO A 36 13.05 9.74 -19.51
CA PRO A 36 14.48 9.59 -19.28
C PRO A 36 14.96 8.14 -19.48
N TYR A 37 16.13 7.99 -20.12
CA TYR A 37 16.73 6.69 -20.40
C TYR A 37 16.86 5.78 -19.17
N ASN A 38 17.27 6.35 -18.02
CA ASN A 38 17.40 5.61 -16.76
C ASN A 38 16.05 5.06 -16.26
N THR A 39 14.95 5.78 -16.51
CA THR A 39 13.59 5.31 -16.20
C THR A 39 13.25 4.11 -17.09
N LEU A 40 13.38 4.22 -18.41
CA LEU A 40 13.12 3.11 -19.34
C LEU A 40 13.97 1.88 -18.99
N LYS A 41 15.28 2.05 -18.77
CA LYS A 41 16.19 0.96 -18.39
C LYS A 41 15.73 0.27 -17.10
N LYS A 42 15.36 1.04 -16.08
CA LYS A 42 14.88 0.51 -14.79
C LYS A 42 13.57 -0.27 -14.94
N TYR A 43 12.62 0.22 -15.73
CA TYR A 43 11.32 -0.44 -15.92
C TYR A 43 11.41 -1.67 -16.84
N VAL A 44 12.24 -1.63 -17.87
CA VAL A 44 12.49 -2.80 -18.73
C VAL A 44 13.20 -3.91 -17.96
N LEU A 45 14.16 -3.57 -17.08
CA LEU A 45 14.80 -4.55 -16.21
C LEU A 45 13.80 -5.21 -15.25
N ASP A 46 12.89 -4.43 -14.70
CA ASP A 46 11.84 -4.86 -13.77
C ASP A 46 10.82 -5.78 -14.47
N ALA A 47 10.37 -5.39 -15.66
CA ALA A 47 9.48 -6.18 -16.51
C ALA A 47 10.09 -7.53 -16.91
N ARG A 48 11.39 -7.55 -17.28
CA ARG A 48 12.12 -8.80 -17.56
C ARG A 48 12.26 -9.70 -16.34
N LYS A 49 12.34 -9.12 -15.15
CA LYS A 49 12.41 -9.87 -13.88
C LYS A 49 11.03 -10.28 -13.35
N CYS A 50 9.94 -10.01 -14.09
CA CYS A 50 8.56 -10.22 -13.64
C CYS A 50 8.28 -9.59 -12.25
N VAL A 51 8.99 -8.52 -11.91
CA VAL A 51 8.75 -7.78 -10.67
C VAL A 51 7.55 -6.88 -10.96
N LYS A 52 6.38 -7.25 -10.44
CA LYS A 52 5.24 -6.32 -10.44
C LYS A 52 5.51 -5.26 -9.38
N ARG A 53 5.82 -4.04 -9.81
CA ARG A 53 5.78 -2.91 -8.88
C ARG A 53 4.35 -2.61 -8.52
N ASP A 54 4.03 -2.80 -7.24
CA ASP A 54 2.83 -2.27 -6.66
C ASP A 54 2.80 -0.75 -6.90
N LYS A 55 1.78 -0.28 -7.64
CA LYS A 55 1.62 1.13 -7.99
C LYS A 55 1.44 1.91 -6.69
N ARG A 56 2.50 2.64 -6.29
CA ARG A 56 2.56 3.49 -5.11
C ARG A 56 2.33 2.69 -3.82
N CYS A 57 3.39 2.18 -3.20
CA CYS A 57 3.32 1.73 -1.80
C CYS A 57 2.71 2.86 -0.94
N PRO A 58 1.46 2.76 -0.46
CA PRO A 58 0.82 3.83 0.26
C PRO A 58 1.38 3.84 1.68
N GLY A 59 2.24 4.81 1.97
CA GLY A 59 2.71 5.11 3.33
C GLY A 59 3.68 4.10 3.96
N PRO A 60 4.17 4.40 5.17
CA PRO A 60 5.03 3.51 5.93
C PRO A 60 4.31 2.19 6.20
N LYS A 61 5.05 1.07 6.18
CA LYS A 61 4.52 -0.26 6.55
C LYS A 61 3.74 -0.14 7.86
N THR A 62 2.50 -0.62 7.86
CA THR A 62 1.68 -0.68 9.06
C THR A 62 2.36 -1.60 10.09
N LEU A 63 2.23 -1.27 11.38
CA LEU A 63 2.84 -2.04 12.48
C LEU A 63 2.33 -3.50 12.53
N LEU A 64 1.13 -3.72 12.00
CA LEU A 64 0.54 -5.03 11.76
C LEU A 64 0.54 -5.29 10.26
N SER A 65 0.85 -6.52 9.86
CA SER A 65 0.66 -6.97 8.48
C SER A 65 -0.80 -6.78 8.05
N LYS A 66 -1.02 -6.48 6.76
CA LYS A 66 -2.38 -6.29 6.21
C LYS A 66 -3.34 -7.42 6.59
N GLU A 67 -2.88 -8.67 6.53
CA GLU A 67 -3.66 -9.86 6.93
C GLU A 67 -4.10 -9.82 8.40
N ALA A 68 -3.22 -9.40 9.32
CA ALA A 68 -3.55 -9.25 10.73
C ALA A 68 -4.56 -8.12 10.97
N GLU A 69 -4.48 -7.02 10.21
CA GLU A 69 -5.47 -5.95 10.26
C GLU A 69 -6.84 -6.40 9.73
N GLU A 70 -6.87 -7.20 8.66
CA GLU A 70 -8.12 -7.76 8.10
C GLU A 70 -8.77 -8.77 9.05
N ASN A 71 -7.99 -9.65 9.68
CA ASN A 71 -8.49 -10.56 10.71
C ASN A 71 -9.06 -9.81 11.92
N LEU A 72 -8.42 -8.72 12.35
CA LEU A 72 -8.92 -7.89 13.44
C LEU A 72 -10.22 -7.18 13.05
N ARG A 73 -10.32 -6.71 11.81
CA ARG A 73 -11.57 -6.14 11.26
C ARG A 73 -12.70 -7.16 11.28
N ASP A 74 -12.46 -8.39 10.79
CA ASP A 74 -13.44 -9.47 10.78
C ASP A 74 -13.91 -9.82 12.20
N TRP A 75 -12.98 -9.87 13.15
CA TRP A 75 -13.31 -10.07 14.57
C TRP A 75 -14.24 -8.98 15.12
N VAL A 76 -13.99 -7.69 14.79
CA VAL A 76 -14.88 -6.59 15.20
C VAL A 76 -16.27 -6.75 14.58
N LEU A 77 -16.35 -7.09 13.29
CA LEU A 77 -17.62 -7.30 12.59
C LEU A 77 -18.40 -8.48 13.18
N GLY A 78 -17.72 -9.60 13.48
CA GLY A 78 -18.33 -10.76 14.13
C GLY A 78 -18.89 -10.44 15.51
N ARG A 79 -18.16 -9.64 16.31
CA ARG A 79 -18.64 -9.15 17.62
C ARG A 79 -19.86 -8.25 17.49
N GLN A 80 -19.86 -7.33 16.52
CA GLN A 80 -21.02 -6.48 16.23
C GLN A 80 -22.24 -7.29 15.80
N HIS A 81 -22.05 -8.31 14.95
CA HIS A 81 -23.13 -9.19 14.51
C HIS A 81 -23.71 -10.02 15.67
N ALA A 82 -22.88 -10.44 16.62
CA ALA A 82 -23.30 -11.12 17.84
C ALA A 82 -24.00 -10.19 18.87
N GLY A 83 -24.23 -8.91 18.54
CA GLY A 83 -24.88 -7.95 19.43
C GLY A 83 -23.97 -7.38 20.53
N HIS A 84 -22.65 -7.63 20.45
CA HIS A 84 -21.66 -7.16 21.40
C HIS A 84 -20.73 -6.14 20.72
N PRO A 85 -21.13 -4.86 20.61
CA PRO A 85 -20.32 -3.85 19.96
C PRO A 85 -18.98 -3.67 20.70
N VAL A 86 -17.88 -3.64 19.94
CA VAL A 86 -16.53 -3.48 20.49
C VAL A 86 -16.25 -2.01 20.80
N VAL A 87 -15.69 -1.75 21.97
CA VAL A 87 -15.26 -0.41 22.41
C VAL A 87 -13.82 -0.14 21.95
N ARG A 88 -13.45 1.14 21.78
CA ARG A 88 -12.08 1.57 21.39
C ARG A 88 -10.98 0.91 22.23
N HIS A 89 -11.19 0.79 23.55
CA HIS A 89 -10.22 0.18 24.47
C HIS A 89 -10.03 -1.31 24.20
N GLU A 90 -11.12 -2.08 24.10
CA GLU A 90 -11.05 -3.52 23.83
C GLU A 90 -10.36 -3.83 22.50
N LEU A 91 -10.64 -3.03 21.47
CA LEU A 91 -9.97 -3.16 20.17
C LEU A 91 -8.47 -2.90 20.28
N LEU A 92 -8.07 -1.89 21.05
CA LEU A 92 -6.66 -1.58 21.27
C LEU A 92 -5.96 -2.72 22.03
N GLU A 93 -6.58 -3.28 23.06
CA GLU A 93 -6.03 -4.42 23.81
C GLU A 93 -5.84 -5.64 22.91
N LYS A 94 -6.82 -5.98 22.06
CA LYS A 94 -6.67 -7.10 21.12
C LYS A 94 -5.62 -6.83 20.05
N ALA A 95 -5.56 -5.62 19.52
CA ALA A 95 -4.51 -5.23 18.60
C ALA A 95 -3.11 -5.30 19.25
N GLN A 96 -2.99 -4.93 20.53
CA GLN A 96 -1.75 -5.05 21.30
C GLN A 96 -1.32 -6.51 21.49
N GLN A 97 -2.25 -7.40 21.83
CA GLN A 97 -1.97 -8.83 21.93
C GLN A 97 -1.43 -9.39 20.61
N ILE A 98 -2.10 -9.08 19.49
CA ILE A 98 -1.67 -9.53 18.16
C ILE A 98 -0.31 -8.92 17.79
N ALA A 99 -0.10 -7.62 18.02
CA ALA A 99 1.16 -6.95 17.70
C ALA A 99 2.34 -7.49 18.51
N HIS A 100 2.11 -7.83 19.77
CA HIS A 100 3.11 -8.44 20.63
C HIS A 100 3.49 -9.84 20.14
N LEU A 101 2.51 -10.65 19.73
CA LEU A 101 2.75 -12.01 19.22
C LEU A 101 3.47 -12.03 17.86
N VAL A 102 3.11 -11.11 16.96
CA VAL A 102 3.62 -11.11 15.59
C VAL A 102 4.97 -10.38 15.48
N SER A 103 5.12 -9.26 16.19
CA SER A 103 6.24 -8.34 15.98
C SER A 103 7.00 -7.99 17.26
N GLY A 104 6.50 -8.37 18.44
CA GLY A 104 7.03 -7.91 19.73
C GLY A 104 6.82 -6.41 19.97
N LEU A 105 5.99 -5.75 19.15
CA LEU A 105 5.77 -4.30 19.19
C LEU A 105 4.46 -3.97 19.89
N THR A 106 4.38 -2.78 20.48
CA THR A 106 3.17 -2.25 21.11
C THR A 106 2.46 -1.30 20.16
N VAL A 107 1.14 -1.48 20.00
CA VAL A 107 0.29 -0.51 19.31
C VAL A 107 -0.35 0.44 20.32
N GLY A 108 -0.44 1.72 19.96
CA GLY A 108 -1.03 2.77 20.78
C GLY A 108 -2.21 3.45 20.10
N GLU A 109 -2.73 4.51 20.71
CA GLU A 109 -3.92 5.21 20.23
C GLU A 109 -3.76 5.80 18.81
N GLY A 110 -2.54 6.24 18.46
CA GLY A 110 -2.24 6.73 17.10
C GLY A 110 -2.36 5.64 16.03
N TRP A 111 -2.11 4.36 16.38
CA TRP A 111 -2.35 3.24 15.47
C TRP A 111 -3.85 2.99 15.32
N LEU A 112 -4.60 2.98 16.43
CA LEU A 112 -6.06 2.80 16.43
C LEU A 112 -6.75 3.86 15.57
N ARG A 113 -6.37 5.14 15.71
CA ARG A 113 -6.91 6.23 14.89
C ARG A 113 -6.72 5.94 13.39
N ARG A 114 -5.51 5.58 12.98
CA ARG A 114 -5.21 5.26 11.58
C ARG A 114 -5.91 3.99 11.10
N PHE A 115 -6.12 3.00 11.98
CA PHE A 115 -6.88 1.79 11.67
C PHE A 115 -8.34 2.12 11.34
N ILE A 116 -8.97 3.01 12.10
CA ILE A 116 -10.34 3.48 11.84
C ILE A 116 -10.40 4.28 10.53
N GLU A 117 -9.43 5.16 10.29
CA GLU A 117 -9.32 5.91 9.03
C GLU A 117 -9.17 4.98 7.81
N ARG A 118 -8.49 3.84 7.95
CA ARG A 118 -8.36 2.81 6.91
C ARG A 118 -9.64 1.99 6.72
N HIS A 119 -10.45 1.83 7.76
CA HIS A 119 -11.65 0.98 7.75
C HIS A 119 -12.90 1.78 8.15
N PRO A 120 -13.40 2.69 7.30
CA PRO A 120 -14.56 3.52 7.61
C PRO A 120 -15.87 2.69 7.78
N SER A 121 -15.87 1.42 7.37
CA SER A 121 -16.99 0.50 7.60
C SER A 121 -17.14 0.07 9.07
N LEU A 122 -16.16 0.36 9.94
CA LEU A 122 -16.19 -0.03 11.35
C LEU A 122 -16.84 1.06 12.19
N THR A 123 -18.04 0.78 12.69
CA THR A 123 -18.72 1.65 13.66
C THR A 123 -18.25 1.33 15.09
N LEU A 124 -17.19 1.98 15.55
CA LEU A 124 -16.79 1.88 16.96
C LEU A 124 -17.66 2.81 17.82
N ARG A 125 -18.08 2.31 18.99
CA ARG A 125 -18.75 3.17 19.97
C ARG A 125 -17.70 4.04 20.66
N ALA A 126 -17.96 5.35 20.74
CA ALA A 126 -17.28 6.21 21.67
C ALA A 126 -17.72 5.77 23.07
N SER A 127 -16.75 5.37 23.90
CA SER A 127 -16.98 5.11 25.32
C SER A 127 -17.39 6.37 26.05
#